data_AF-A0A5C7J4B4-F1
#
_entry.id   AF-A0A5C7J4B4-F1
#
_cell.length_a   1.000
_cell.length_b   1.000
_cell.length_c   1.000
_cell.angle_alpha   90.00
_cell.angle_beta   90.00
_cell.angle_gamma   90.00
#
_symmetry.space_group_name_H-M   'P 1'
#
loop_
_entity.id
_entity.type
_entity.pdbx_description
1 polymer ?
#
loop_
_entity_poly.entity_id
_entity_poly.type
_entity_poly.pdbx_seq_one_letter_code
_entity_poly.pdbx_strand_id
1 'polypeptide(L)'
;MARPFDPKLKQEIIAAVKSGSMTQSEACRMYGVSSASMSTWCRQDVVGGEKNYITQINQLKRELDNAYRVIGKLSTRADRPKG
;
A
#
# COMPACT_ATOMS: atom_id res chain seq x y z
N MET A 1 3.01 3.93 27.50
CA MET A 1 2.62 4.43 26.16
C MET A 1 3.74 4.11 25.18
N ALA A 2 3.45 3.42 24.07
CA ALA A 2 4.47 3.09 23.07
C ALA A 2 4.85 4.35 22.29
N ARG A 3 6.16 4.66 22.19
CA ARG A 3 6.61 5.73 21.30
C ARG A 3 6.30 5.36 19.85
N PRO A 4 5.81 6.29 19.03
CA PRO A 4 5.66 6.05 17.60
C PRO A 4 7.04 5.71 17.02
N PHE A 5 7.15 4.55 16.40
CA PHE A 5 8.35 4.17 15.66
C PHE A 5 8.28 4.80 14.27
N ASP A 6 9.39 5.34 13.77
CA ASP A 6 9.43 5.94 12.43
C ASP A 6 8.97 4.90 11.38
N PRO A 7 7.88 5.19 10.62
CA PRO A 7 7.37 4.27 9.62
C PRO A 7 8.39 3.88 8.54
N LYS A 8 9.28 4.81 8.14
CA LYS A 8 10.29 4.55 7.09
C LYS A 8 11.36 3.59 7.60
N LEU A 9 11.92 3.90 8.76
CA LEU A 9 12.91 3.05 9.41
C LEU A 9 12.35 1.65 9.70
N LYS A 10 11.08 1.56 10.11
CA LYS A 10 10.39 0.28 10.29
C LYS A 10 10.37 -0.55 9.01
N GLN A 11 10.02 0.05 7.86
CA GLN A 11 9.99 -0.66 6.58
C GLN A 11 11.37 -1.13 6.15
N GLU A 12 12.41 -0.31 6.32
CA GLU A 12 13.80 -0.68 6.00
C GLU A 12 14.26 -1.88 6.83
N ILE A 13 13.98 -1.87 8.14
CA ILE A 13 14.32 -2.98 9.04
C ILE A 13 13.59 -4.27 8.62
N ILE A 14 12.29 -4.18 8.32
CA ILE A 14 11.51 -5.35 7.86
C ILE A 14 12.06 -5.90 6.55
N ALA A 15 12.39 -5.02 5.60
CA ALA A 15 12.95 -5.41 4.30
C ALA A 15 14.31 -6.12 4.47
N ALA A 16 15.19 -5.58 5.31
CA ALA A 16 16.49 -6.18 5.61
C ALA A 16 16.37 -7.55 6.29
N VAL A 17 15.38 -7.74 7.17
CA VAL A 17 15.10 -9.03 7.81
C VAL A 17 14.53 -10.04 6.82
N LYS A 18 13.60 -9.62 5.94
CA LYS A 18 12.99 -10.51 4.93
C LYS A 18 13.94 -10.90 3.82
N SER A 19 14.86 -10.03 3.42
CA SER A 19 15.89 -10.32 2.42
C SER A 19 16.97 -11.27 2.93
N GLY A 20 16.99 -11.57 4.24
CA GLY A 20 18.02 -12.38 4.88
C GLY A 20 19.34 -11.63 5.13
N SER A 21 19.41 -10.34 4.82
CA SER A 21 20.59 -9.50 5.09
C SER A 21 20.85 -9.25 6.58
N MET A 22 19.83 -9.43 7.42
CA MET A 22 19.89 -9.25 8.86
C MET A 22 18.94 -10.25 9.55
N THR A 23 19.34 -10.81 10.69
CA THR A 23 18.46 -11.68 11.49
C THR A 23 17.51 -10.86 12.38
N GLN A 24 16.37 -11.44 12.80
CA GLN A 24 15.47 -10.77 13.74
C GLN A 24 16.17 -10.39 15.06
N SER A 25 17.07 -11.25 15.55
CA SER A 25 17.83 -11.00 16.79
C SER A 25 18.78 -9.81 16.66
N GLU A 26 19.47 -9.68 15.52
CA GLU A 26 20.33 -8.54 15.22
C GLU A 26 19.52 -7.25 15.08
N ALA A 27 18.36 -7.31 14.40
CA ALA A 27 17.45 -6.18 14.27
C ALA A 27 16.95 -5.69 15.64
N CYS A 28 16.58 -6.63 16.53
CA CYS A 28 16.15 -6.29 17.89
C CYS A 28 17.26 -5.61 18.69
N ARG A 29 18.51 -6.09 18.56
CA ARG A 29 19.67 -5.55 19.26
C ARG A 29 20.10 -4.18 18.72
N MET A 30 20.13 -4.00 17.40
CA MET A 30 20.58 -2.76 16.77
C MET A 30 19.57 -1.61 16.93
N TYR A 31 18.28 -1.92 16.77
CA TYR A 31 17.25 -0.89 16.73
C TYR A 31 16.41 -0.81 18.02
N GLY A 32 16.75 -1.61 19.05
CA GLY A 32 16.05 -1.62 20.33
C GLY A 32 14.59 -2.07 20.23
N VAL A 33 14.26 -2.86 19.19
CA VAL A 33 12.91 -3.35 18.95
C VAL A 33 12.73 -4.67 19.70
N SER A 34 11.57 -4.87 20.34
CA SER A 34 11.28 -6.15 20.98
C SER A 34 11.09 -7.27 19.95
N SER A 35 11.49 -8.50 20.28
CA SER A 35 11.29 -9.66 19.40
C SER A 35 9.82 -9.89 19.06
N ALA A 36 8.91 -9.61 20.00
CA ALA A 36 7.46 -9.67 19.76
C ALA A 36 7.00 -8.63 18.73
N SER A 37 7.51 -7.39 18.82
CA SER A 37 7.23 -6.32 17.85
C SER A 37 7.80 -6.68 16.47
N MET A 38 9.03 -7.19 16.40
CA MET A 38 9.66 -7.61 15.15
C MET A 38 8.88 -8.75 14.48
N SER A 39 8.51 -9.76 15.25
CA SER A 39 7.67 -10.88 14.78
C SER A 39 6.32 -10.40 14.24
N THR A 40 5.70 -9.45 14.95
CA THR A 40 4.44 -8.84 14.54
C THR A 40 4.60 -8.05 13.24
N TRP A 41 5.67 -7.27 13.12
CA TRP A 41 5.96 -6.48 11.92
C TRP A 41 6.21 -7.35 10.69
N CYS A 42 7.03 -8.40 10.82
CA CYS A 42 7.27 -9.32 9.71
C CYS A 42 5.99 -10.05 9.27
N ARG A 43 5.10 -10.41 10.21
CA ARG A 43 3.79 -11.01 9.91
C ARG A 43 2.81 -10.02 9.30
N GLN A 44 2.70 -8.82 9.87
CA GLN A 44 1.77 -7.79 9.41
C GLN A 44 2.17 -7.21 8.06
N ASP A 45 3.46 -7.17 7.71
CA ASP A 45 3.90 -6.74 6.39
C ASP A 45 3.46 -7.71 5.28
N VAL A 46 3.20 -8.98 5.61
CA VAL A 46 2.54 -9.93 4.68
C VAL A 46 1.05 -9.58 4.50
N VAL A 47 0.43 -8.91 5.48
CA VAL A 47 -1.02 -8.60 5.51
C VAL A 47 -1.31 -7.12 5.17
N GLY A 48 -0.28 -6.27 5.14
CA GLY A 48 -0.36 -4.83 4.90
C GLY A 48 -0.37 -4.43 3.42
N GLY A 49 -0.01 -5.35 2.52
CA GLY A 49 -0.12 -5.14 1.07
C GLY A 49 -1.56 -5.25 0.58
N GLU A 50 -2.33 -6.23 1.05
CA GLU A 50 -3.61 -6.58 0.42
C GLU A 50 -4.80 -5.72 0.83
N LYS A 51 -4.79 -5.13 2.03
CA LYS A 51 -5.94 -4.39 2.57
C LYS A 51 -6.29 -3.09 1.83
N ASN A 52 -5.46 -2.67 0.87
CA ASN A 52 -5.76 -1.51 0.04
C ASN A 52 -5.94 -1.83 -1.45
N TYR A 53 -5.56 -3.02 -1.93
CA TYR A 53 -5.69 -3.32 -3.35
C TYR A 53 -7.14 -3.48 -3.78
N ILE A 54 -7.98 -4.16 -3.00
CA ILE A 54 -9.41 -4.31 -3.36
C ILE A 54 -10.11 -2.95 -3.39
N THR A 55 -9.84 -2.09 -2.41
CA THR A 55 -10.41 -0.74 -2.34
C THR A 55 -9.89 0.15 -3.48
N GLN A 56 -8.58 0.15 -3.74
CA GLN A 56 -8.00 0.88 -4.87
C GLN A 56 -8.49 0.37 -6.22
N ILE A 57 -8.60 -0.95 -6.41
CA ILE A 57 -9.17 -1.56 -7.62
C ILE A 57 -10.61 -1.11 -7.82
N ASN A 58 -11.43 -1.12 -6.76
CA ASN A 58 -12.81 -0.66 -6.84
C ASN A 58 -12.91 0.84 -7.12
N GLN A 59 -12.00 1.65 -6.59
CA GLN A 59 -11.93 3.07 -6.88
C GLN A 59 -11.52 3.32 -8.34
N LEU A 60 -10.47 2.67 -8.82
CA LEU A 60 -10.01 2.76 -10.21
C LEU A 60 -11.08 2.32 -11.21
N LYS A 61 -11.84 1.25 -10.91
CA LYS A 61 -12.98 0.83 -11.73
C LYS A 61 -14.05 1.92 -11.83
N ARG A 62 -14.39 2.59 -10.73
CA ARG A 62 -15.36 3.71 -10.72
C ARG A 62 -14.86 4.91 -11.52
N GLU A 63 -13.58 5.23 -11.39
CA GLU A 63 -12.94 6.31 -12.15
C GLU A 63 -12.96 6.02 -13.66
N LEU A 64 -12.68 4.77 -14.04
CA LEU A 64 -12.76 4.32 -15.43
C LEU A 64 -14.19 4.41 -16.00
N ASP A 65 -15.19 3.95 -15.26
CA ASP A 65 -16.60 4.05 -15.67
C ASP A 65 -17.04 5.51 -15.85
N ASN A 66 -16.57 6.41 -14.97
CA ASN A 66 -16.85 7.83 -15.08
C ASN A 66 -16.21 8.44 -16.33
N ALA A 67 -14.96 8.07 -16.63
CA ALA A 67 -14.28 8.51 -17.85
C ALA A 67 -15.05 8.09 -19.10
N TYR A 68 -15.48 6.82 -19.20
CA TYR A 68 -16.28 6.34 -20.33
C TYR A 68 -17.60 7.10 -20.49
N ARG A 69 -18.29 7.43 -19.39
CA ARG A 69 -19.52 8.24 -19.44
C ARG A 69 -19.29 9.65 -19.98
N VAL A 70 -18.20 10.29 -19.56
CA VAL A 70 -17.85 11.65 -20.04
C VAL A 70 -17.54 11.60 -21.53
N ILE A 71 -16.74 10.62 -21.96
CA ILE A 71 -16.39 10.43 -23.38
C ILE A 71 -17.65 10.18 -24.19
N GLY A 72 -18.55 9.28 -23.77
CA GLY A 72 -19.81 9.03 -24.48
C GLY A 72 -20.68 10.28 -24.63
N LYS A 73 -20.77 11.12 -23.59
CA LYS A 73 -21.49 12.41 -23.66
C LYS A 73 -20.83 13.42 -24.59
N LEU A 74 -19.51 13.41 -24.69
CA LEU A 74 -18.78 14.29 -25.61
C LEU A 74 -18.90 13.81 -27.05
N SER A 75 -18.77 12.51 -27.30
CA SER A 75 -18.95 11.92 -28.63
C SER A 75 -20.36 12.16 -29.17
N THR A 76 -21.39 11.97 -28.35
CA THR A 76 -22.79 12.25 -28.74
C THR A 76 -23.05 13.73 -29.03
N ARG A 77 -22.31 14.66 -28.40
CA ARG A 77 -22.37 16.09 -28.71
C ARG A 77 -21.61 16.44 -29.99
N ALA A 78 -20.49 15.78 -30.24
CA ALA A 78 -19.69 15.96 -31.45
C ALA A 78 -20.39 15.41 -32.70
N ASP A 79 -21.11 14.30 -32.55
CA ASP A 79 -21.83 13.62 -33.63
C ASP A 79 -23.22 14.21 -33.90
N ARG A 80 -23.68 15.16 -33.05
CA ARG A 80 -24.95 15.85 -33.28
C ARG A 80 -24.82 16.75 -34.51
N PRO A 81 -25.59 16.54 -35.59
CA PRO A 81 -25.51 17.38 -36.77
C PRO A 81 -25.83 18.82 -36.38
N LYS A 82 -24.96 19.74 -36.79
CA LYS A 82 -25.18 21.18 -36.62
C LYS A 82 -26.35 21.56 -37.53
N GLY A 83 -27.53 21.74 -36.94
CA GLY A 83 -28.63 22.47 -37.56
C GLY A 83 -28.28 23.94 -37.71
#